data_AF-A0A2S9UB72-F1
#
_entry.id   AF-A0A2S9UB72-F1
#
_cell.length_a   1.000
_cell.length_b   1.000
_cell.length_c   1.000
_cell.angle_alpha   90.00
_cell.angle_beta   90.00
_cell.angle_gamma   90.00
#
_symmetry.space_group_name_H-M   'P 1'
#
loop_
_entity.id
_entity.type
_entity.pdbx_description
1 polymer ?
#
loop_
_entity_poly.entity_id
_entity_poly.type
_entity_poly.pdbx_seq_one_letter_code
_entity_poly.pdbx_strand_id
1 'polypeptide(L)'
;MKAHLLALPLLLCSAAAWSMSCDNPRSPYDTTYCAALEMVQGDRDLNQQYKNTMSVLSPAQKQVVKNAQISWLKVRDHECAEGSTLLLGCANEKMAARIALLKSIERECRNAGCNDADLSRIE
;
A
#
# COMPACT_ATOMS: atom_id res chain seq x y z
N MET A 1 -19.78 49.66 -44.67
CA MET A 1 -18.79 49.61 -43.58
C MET A 1 -18.34 48.16 -43.46
N LYS A 2 -17.09 47.84 -43.77
CA LYS A 2 -16.58 46.46 -43.85
C LYS A 2 -16.13 46.01 -42.45
N ALA A 3 -16.78 44.99 -41.91
CA ALA A 3 -16.39 44.40 -40.63
C ALA A 3 -15.17 43.49 -40.85
N HIS A 4 -14.04 43.83 -40.25
CA HIS A 4 -12.85 42.99 -40.23
C HIS A 4 -12.88 42.14 -38.96
N LEU A 5 -13.11 40.83 -39.12
CA LEU A 5 -12.96 39.85 -38.04
C LEU A 5 -11.46 39.55 -37.88
N LEU A 6 -10.85 40.08 -36.80
CA LEU A 6 -9.50 39.72 -36.37
C LEU A 6 -9.56 38.34 -35.70
N ALA A 7 -9.09 37.32 -36.42
CA ALA A 7 -8.87 35.98 -35.86
C ALA A 7 -7.62 36.00 -34.98
N LEU A 8 -7.81 35.78 -33.67
CA LEU A 8 -6.75 35.66 -32.68
C LEU A 8 -6.21 34.22 -32.70
N PRO A 9 -4.91 33.96 -32.96
CA PRO A 9 -4.39 32.61 -32.92
C PRO A 9 -4.23 32.17 -31.46
N LEU A 10 -4.98 31.14 -31.06
CA LEU A 10 -4.78 30.45 -29.78
C LEU A 10 -3.42 29.72 -29.83
N LEU A 11 -2.40 30.32 -29.24
CA LEU A 11 -1.15 29.65 -28.91
C LEU A 11 -1.44 28.65 -27.76
N LEU A 12 -1.74 27.42 -28.13
CA LEU A 12 -1.72 26.27 -27.22
C LEU A 12 -0.25 26.01 -26.84
N CYS A 13 0.24 26.67 -25.80
CA CYS A 13 1.40 26.18 -25.05
C CYS A 13 0.99 24.85 -24.42
N SER A 14 1.33 23.73 -25.06
CA SER A 14 1.33 22.43 -24.42
C SER A 14 2.36 22.47 -23.30
N ALA A 15 1.92 22.80 -22.09
CA ALA A 15 2.66 22.45 -20.90
C ALA A 15 2.85 20.94 -20.96
N ALA A 16 4.08 20.49 -21.20
CA ALA A 16 4.42 19.09 -20.97
C ALA A 16 4.01 18.83 -19.51
N ALA A 17 2.95 18.05 -19.31
CA ALA A 17 2.67 17.51 -18.00
C ALA A 17 3.78 16.48 -17.78
N TRP A 18 4.78 16.83 -16.97
CA TRP A 18 5.76 15.86 -16.51
C TRP A 18 5.00 14.94 -15.56
N SER A 19 4.39 13.87 -16.08
CA SER A 19 3.94 12.80 -15.21
C SER A 19 5.19 12.22 -14.56
N MET A 20 5.31 12.42 -13.25
CA MET A 20 6.37 11.78 -12.48
C MET A 20 6.03 10.29 -12.43
N SER A 21 6.58 9.52 -13.37
CA SER A 21 6.38 8.06 -13.42
C SER A 21 7.27 7.43 -12.35
N CYS A 22 6.63 6.67 -11.45
CA CYS A 22 7.32 5.86 -10.45
C CYS A 22 7.98 4.60 -11.03
N ASP A 23 7.78 4.32 -12.33
CA ASP A 23 8.43 3.20 -13.01
C ASP A 23 9.92 3.45 -13.26
N ASN A 24 10.34 4.73 -13.28
CA ASN A 24 11.73 5.12 -13.50
C ASN A 24 12.06 6.43 -12.77
N PRO A 25 12.17 6.43 -11.43
CA PRO A 25 12.52 7.61 -10.66
C PRO A 25 13.92 8.11 -11.04
N ARG A 26 14.06 9.42 -11.30
CA ARG A 26 15.31 10.00 -11.81
C ARG A 26 16.09 10.78 -10.77
N SER A 27 15.54 10.92 -9.57
CA SER A 27 16.16 11.64 -8.46
C SER A 27 15.86 10.98 -7.11
N PRO A 28 16.64 11.30 -6.07
CA PRO A 28 16.31 10.90 -4.70
C PRO A 28 14.95 11.42 -4.23
N TYR A 29 14.52 12.58 -4.72
CA TYR A 29 13.19 13.13 -4.43
C TYR A 29 12.09 12.28 -5.06
N ASP A 30 12.24 11.89 -6.32
CA ASP A 30 11.29 11.01 -7.03
C ASP A 30 11.19 9.67 -6.32
N THR A 31 12.34 9.10 -5.93
CA THR A 31 12.42 7.83 -5.20
C THR A 31 11.65 7.90 -3.88
N THR A 32 11.89 8.94 -3.09
CA THR A 32 11.21 9.15 -1.80
C THR A 32 9.71 9.36 -1.99
N TYR A 33 9.32 10.17 -2.97
CA TYR A 33 7.91 10.42 -3.28
C TYR A 33 7.19 9.14 -3.69
N CYS A 34 7.78 8.35 -4.59
CA CYS A 34 7.20 7.11 -5.07
C CYS A 34 7.08 6.05 -3.97
N ALA A 35 8.11 5.91 -3.12
CA ALA A 35 8.04 5.02 -1.96
C ALA A 35 6.94 5.45 -0.98
N ALA A 36 6.70 6.76 -0.80
CA ALA A 36 5.61 7.25 0.04
C ALA A 36 4.23 6.97 -0.57
N LEU A 37 4.08 7.10 -1.91
CA LEU A 37 2.86 6.71 -2.60
C LEU A 37 2.57 5.21 -2.45
N GLU A 38 3.59 4.37 -2.64
CA GLU A 38 3.50 2.93 -2.41
C GLU A 38 3.10 2.63 -0.96
N MET A 39 3.66 3.35 0.01
CA MET A 39 3.32 3.16 1.41
C MET A 39 1.84 3.44 1.70
N VAL A 40 1.33 4.55 1.17
CA VAL A 40 -0.08 4.93 1.33
C VAL A 40 -1.01 3.92 0.66
N GLN A 41 -0.62 3.40 -0.52
CA GLN A 41 -1.38 2.36 -1.20
C GLN A 41 -1.33 1.03 -0.44
N GLY A 42 -0.15 0.64 0.05
CA GLY A 42 0.08 -0.55 0.85
C GLY A 42 -0.74 -0.57 2.13
N ASP A 43 -0.90 0.57 2.82
CA ASP A 43 -1.77 0.67 3.99
C ASP A 43 -3.24 0.40 3.65
N ARG A 44 -3.73 0.95 2.53
CA ARG A 44 -5.11 0.69 2.05
C ARG A 44 -5.31 -0.79 1.72
N ASP A 45 -4.37 -1.36 0.98
CA ASP A 45 -4.43 -2.77 0.55
C ASP A 45 -4.33 -3.72 1.74
N LEU A 46 -3.47 -3.41 2.71
CA LEU A 46 -3.35 -4.16 3.96
C LEU A 46 -4.65 -4.14 4.75
N ASN A 47 -5.26 -2.96 4.93
CA ASN A 47 -6.53 -2.83 5.65
C ASN A 47 -7.67 -3.57 4.93
N GLN A 48 -7.72 -3.48 3.60
CA GLN A 48 -8.71 -4.21 2.81
C GLN A 48 -8.51 -5.71 2.92
N GLN A 49 -7.28 -6.19 2.77
CA GLN A 49 -6.98 -7.61 2.85
C GLN A 49 -7.21 -8.16 4.25
N TYR A 50 -6.91 -7.40 5.30
CA TYR A 50 -7.25 -7.75 6.68
C TYR A 50 -8.75 -7.96 6.84
N LYS A 51 -9.60 -7.04 6.32
CA LYS A 51 -11.07 -7.20 6.35
C LYS A 51 -11.53 -8.45 5.60
N ASN A 52 -10.98 -8.71 4.41
CA ASN A 52 -11.31 -9.90 3.62
C ASN A 52 -10.97 -11.18 4.39
N THR A 53 -9.77 -11.23 4.98
CA THR A 53 -9.31 -12.36 5.80
C THR A 53 -10.23 -12.55 7.00
N MET A 54 -10.54 -11.47 7.74
CA MET A 54 -11.43 -11.55 8.90
C MET A 54 -12.84 -12.02 8.53
N SER A 55 -13.31 -11.82 7.30
CA SER A 55 -14.65 -12.24 6.87
C SER A 55 -14.83 -13.76 6.82
N VAL A 56 -13.74 -14.53 6.65
CA VAL A 56 -13.79 -15.99 6.48
C VAL A 56 -13.48 -16.77 7.76
N LEU A 57 -13.12 -16.06 8.84
CA LEU A 57 -12.68 -16.68 10.09
C LEU A 57 -13.82 -16.85 11.09
N SER A 58 -13.73 -17.92 11.89
CA SER A 58 -14.56 -18.09 13.08
C SER A 58 -14.25 -17.02 14.15
N PRO A 59 -15.13 -16.80 15.15
CA PRO A 59 -14.88 -15.83 16.21
C PRO A 59 -13.56 -16.05 16.97
N ALA A 60 -13.18 -17.29 17.25
CA ALA A 60 -11.92 -17.60 17.92
C ALA A 60 -10.71 -17.24 17.05
N GLN A 61 -10.74 -17.62 15.77
CA GLN A 61 -9.67 -17.34 14.81
C GLN A 61 -9.50 -15.84 14.55
N LYS A 62 -10.61 -15.08 14.51
CA LYS A 62 -10.58 -13.61 14.43
C LYS A 62 -9.77 -13.00 15.56
N GLN A 63 -9.90 -13.51 16.78
CA GLN A 63 -9.14 -13.00 17.93
C GLN A 63 -7.64 -13.27 17.77
N VAL A 64 -7.26 -14.45 17.26
CA VAL A 64 -5.86 -14.81 16.98
C VAL A 64 -5.27 -13.87 15.92
N VAL A 65 -5.92 -13.74 14.76
CA VAL A 65 -5.42 -12.88 13.66
C VAL A 65 -5.38 -11.41 14.06
N LYS A 66 -6.35 -10.93 14.83
CA LYS A 66 -6.34 -9.56 15.37
C LYS A 66 -5.12 -9.31 16.25
N ASN A 67 -4.81 -10.24 17.16
CA ASN A 67 -3.65 -10.13 18.05
C ASN A 67 -2.35 -10.16 17.24
N ALA A 68 -2.23 -11.09 16.28
CA ALA A 68 -1.09 -11.16 15.39
C ALA A 68 -0.90 -9.88 14.57
N GLN A 69 -1.99 -9.27 14.08
CA GLN A 69 -1.94 -8.00 13.34
C GLN A 69 -1.45 -6.84 14.20
N ILE A 70 -1.92 -6.73 15.45
CA ILE A 70 -1.46 -5.70 16.39
C ILE A 70 0.02 -5.89 16.71
N SER A 71 0.47 -7.13 16.92
CA SER A 71 1.89 -7.41 17.14
C SER A 71 2.74 -7.11 15.92
N TRP A 72 2.27 -7.46 14.71
CA TRP A 72 2.96 -7.14 13.46
C TRP A 72 3.12 -5.63 13.26
N LEU A 73 2.10 -4.82 13.60
CA LEU A 73 2.21 -3.35 13.54
C LEU A 73 3.37 -2.85 14.43
N LYS A 74 3.50 -3.40 15.64
CA LYS A 74 4.61 -3.05 16.54
C LYS A 74 5.97 -3.45 15.98
N VAL A 75 6.06 -4.63 15.35
CA VAL A 75 7.30 -5.09 14.70
C VAL A 75 7.67 -4.17 13.54
N ARG A 76 6.73 -3.86 12.65
CA ARG A 76 6.93 -2.90 11.56
C ARG A 76 7.42 -1.56 12.08
N ASP A 77 6.75 -1.00 13.08
CA ASP A 77 7.08 0.33 13.60
C ASP A 77 8.43 0.33 14.30
N HIS A 78 8.79 -0.75 15.01
CA HIS A 78 10.09 -0.90 15.65
C HIS A 78 11.24 -1.07 14.65
N GLU A 79 11.04 -1.86 13.58
CA GLU A 79 12.10 -2.16 12.61
C GLU A 79 12.25 -1.08 11.53
N CYS A 80 11.18 -0.35 11.22
CA CYS A 80 11.17 0.60 10.11
C CYS A 80 11.16 2.07 10.55
N ALA A 81 11.26 2.38 11.84
CA ALA A 81 11.33 3.76 12.32
C ALA A 81 12.58 4.01 13.19
N GLU A 82 13.20 5.18 12.97
CA GLU A 82 14.36 5.66 13.72
C GLU A 82 14.08 7.08 14.24
N GLY A 83 13.74 7.19 15.52
CA GLY A 83 13.31 8.46 16.11
C GLY A 83 12.03 8.97 15.42
N SER A 84 12.11 10.12 14.74
CA SER A 84 11.01 10.68 13.95
C SER A 84 11.10 10.35 12.44
N THR A 85 12.03 9.49 12.04
CA THR A 85 12.25 9.11 10.64
C THR A 85 11.58 7.78 10.34
N LEU A 86 10.82 7.73 9.24
CA LEU A 86 10.24 6.50 8.71
C LEU A 86 11.05 6.01 7.51
N LEU A 87 11.48 4.75 7.56
CA LEU A 87 12.19 4.07 6.48
C LEU A 87 11.17 3.47 5.51
N LEU A 88 10.79 4.24 4.48
CA LEU A 88 9.70 3.89 3.56
C LEU A 88 9.89 2.52 2.88
N GLY A 89 11.11 2.20 2.44
CA GLY A 89 11.40 0.89 1.81
C GLY A 89 11.13 -0.28 2.76
N CYS A 90 11.58 -0.19 4.01
CA CYS A 90 11.30 -1.20 5.04
C CYS A 90 9.79 -1.34 5.28
N ALA A 91 9.08 -0.22 5.44
CA ALA A 91 7.64 -0.24 5.68
C ALA A 91 6.88 -0.89 4.51
N ASN A 92 7.24 -0.56 3.27
CA ASN A 92 6.62 -1.11 2.06
C ASN A 92 6.84 -2.62 1.95
N GLU A 93 8.08 -3.08 2.16
CA GLU A 93 8.40 -4.51 2.15
C GLU A 93 7.61 -5.29 3.19
N LYS A 94 7.56 -4.80 4.43
CA LYS A 94 6.78 -5.41 5.52
C LYS A 94 5.29 -5.45 5.19
N MET A 95 4.75 -4.37 4.63
CA MET A 95 3.33 -4.34 4.22
C MET A 95 3.04 -5.35 3.11
N ALA A 96 3.90 -5.43 2.09
CA ALA A 96 3.75 -6.40 1.00
C ALA A 96 3.78 -7.85 1.52
N ALA A 97 4.74 -8.18 2.38
CA ALA A 97 4.85 -9.50 3.01
C ALA A 97 3.60 -9.83 3.83
N ARG A 98 3.11 -8.88 4.63
CA ARG A 98 1.92 -9.06 5.46
C ARG A 98 0.65 -9.26 4.63
N ILE A 99 0.50 -8.48 3.55
CA ILE A 99 -0.61 -8.65 2.59
C ILE A 99 -0.56 -10.05 1.98
N ALA A 100 0.61 -10.54 1.58
CA ALA A 100 0.77 -11.87 1.00
C ALA A 100 0.37 -12.98 1.99
N LEU A 101 0.78 -12.87 3.27
CA LEU A 101 0.38 -13.79 4.33
C LEU A 101 -1.14 -13.80 4.53
N LEU A 102 -1.77 -12.63 4.68
CA LEU A 102 -3.22 -12.52 4.86
C LEU A 102 -3.98 -13.09 3.66
N LYS A 103 -3.49 -12.90 2.43
CA LYS A 103 -4.04 -13.55 1.24
C LYS A 103 -3.93 -15.07 1.29
N SER A 104 -2.84 -15.64 1.83
CA SER A 104 -2.72 -17.09 1.99
C SER A 104 -3.71 -17.64 2.99
N ILE A 105 -3.80 -17.00 4.17
CA ILE A 105 -4.77 -17.35 5.21
C ILE A 105 -6.19 -17.35 4.64
N GLU A 106 -6.57 -16.27 3.94
CA GLU A 106 -7.90 -16.18 3.33
C GLU A 106 -8.17 -17.35 2.38
N ARG A 107 -7.26 -17.64 1.45
CA ARG A 107 -7.43 -18.73 0.46
C ARG A 107 -7.54 -20.09 1.12
N GLU A 108 -6.68 -20.40 2.08
CA GLU A 108 -6.65 -21.69 2.76
C GLU A 108 -7.92 -21.91 3.59
N CYS A 109 -8.32 -20.90 4.37
CA CYS A 109 -9.54 -20.93 5.16
C CYS A 109 -10.81 -21.10 4.31
N ARG A 110 -10.85 -20.54 3.09
CA ARG A 110 -11.97 -20.73 2.17
C ARG A 110 -12.07 -22.14 1.58
N ASN A 111 -10.94 -22.81 1.37
CA ASN A 111 -10.88 -24.00 0.51
C ASN A 111 -10.64 -25.31 1.27
N ALA A 112 -9.68 -25.34 2.19
CA ALA A 112 -9.15 -26.58 2.78
C ALA A 112 -9.37 -26.69 4.30
N GLY A 113 -9.82 -25.59 4.93
CA GLY A 113 -9.78 -25.44 6.38
C GLY A 113 -8.53 -24.68 6.81
N CYS A 114 -8.68 -23.78 7.78
CA CYS A 114 -7.60 -22.90 8.21
C CYS A 114 -6.44 -23.67 8.85
N ASN A 115 -5.21 -23.31 8.49
CA ASN A 115 -4.03 -23.67 9.26
C ASN A 115 -3.86 -22.71 10.44
N ASP A 116 -4.13 -23.18 11.66
CA ASP A 116 -4.06 -22.34 12.86
C ASP A 116 -2.65 -21.81 13.15
N ALA A 117 -1.60 -22.48 12.67
CA ALA A 117 -0.21 -21.99 12.81
C ALA A 117 -0.02 -20.65 12.10
N ASP A 118 -0.60 -20.49 10.91
CA ASP A 118 -0.45 -19.29 10.09
C ASP A 118 -1.25 -18.10 10.64
N LEU A 119 -2.35 -18.36 11.34
CA LEU A 119 -3.18 -17.30 11.95
C LEU A 119 -2.43 -16.48 13.00
N SER A 120 -1.46 -17.11 13.66
CA SER A 120 -0.66 -16.50 14.72
C SER A 120 0.64 -15.87 14.24
N ARG A 121 1.00 -16.06 12.97
CA ARG A 121 2.29 -15.63 12.42
C ARG A 121 2.40 -14.10 12.41
N ILE A 122 3.54 -13.59 12.87
CA ILE A 122 3.82 -12.15 13.00
C ILE A 122 4.85 -11.70 11.95
N GLU A 123 5.52 -12.61 11.26
CA GLU A 123 6.58 -12.33 10.28
C GLU A 123 6.10 -12.55 8.84
#